data_AF-A0A8J5N8H7-F1
#
_entry.id   AF-A0A8J5N8H7-F1
#
_cell.length_a   1.000
_cell.length_b   1.000
_cell.length_c   1.000
_cell.angle_alpha   90.00
_cell.angle_beta   90.00
_cell.angle_gamma   90.00
#
_symmetry.space_group_name_H-M   'P 1'
#
loop_
_entity.id
_entity.type
_entity.pdbx_description
1 polymer ?
#
loop_
_entity_poly.entity_id
_entity_poly.type
_entity_poly.pdbx_seq_one_letter_code
_entity_poly.pdbx_strand_id
1 'polypeptide(L)'
;MKAYFFSDGVLEWTCGGALINNHYIVTAAHCVHPDFTYANKLEKIRLGEHNLNQNPDCVDVEGKKVCSAPVEEYTSQEVTIHPNFTRRGVYETVSDDIALIRLDREVVFSETIHPICLPAVDEKPPQLATVAGWGSTEDGQDENILQQASLPHVCYGGGGRRDSCYGDSGCPVFYPRVTQGTTNVLTGIVSFGKSLCGIEGVPAVYTRVAAYRQWIISKLAP
;
A
#
# COMPACT_ATOMS: atom_id res chain seq x y z
N MET A 1 1.24 -5.68 -0.82
CA MET A 1 2.71 -5.81 -0.99
C MET A 1 3.41 -5.23 0.22
N LYS A 2 4.59 -5.75 0.54
CA LYS A 2 5.58 -5.08 1.40
C LYS A 2 6.89 -4.85 0.65
N ALA A 3 7.44 -3.65 0.76
CA ALA A 3 8.66 -3.21 0.07
C ALA A 3 9.84 -3.18 1.03
N TYR A 4 11.00 -3.64 0.56
CA TYR A 4 12.24 -3.66 1.32
C TYR A 4 13.36 -2.95 0.57
N PHE A 5 14.10 -2.14 1.31
CA PHE A 5 15.20 -1.32 0.84
C PHE A 5 16.46 -1.70 1.62
N PHE A 6 17.61 -1.63 0.95
CA PHE A 6 18.89 -1.86 1.61
C PHE A 6 19.45 -0.54 2.11
N SER A 7 19.67 -0.43 3.42
CA SER A 7 20.20 0.76 4.10
C SER A 7 21.27 0.33 5.11
N ASP A 8 22.48 0.88 4.99
CA ASP A 8 23.61 0.64 5.92
C ASP A 8 23.90 -0.84 6.26
N GLY A 9 23.75 -1.74 5.28
CA GLY A 9 24.02 -3.18 5.47
C GLY A 9 22.83 -3.99 5.99
N VAL A 10 21.69 -3.33 6.24
CA VAL A 10 20.46 -3.94 6.77
C VAL A 10 19.33 -3.80 5.75
N LEU A 11 18.51 -4.84 5.65
CA LEU A 11 17.29 -4.79 4.86
C LEU A 11 16.18 -4.17 5.73
N GLU A 12 15.83 -2.93 5.45
CA GLU A 12 14.74 -2.22 6.11
C GLU A 12 13.47 -2.29 5.26
N TRP A 13 12.32 -2.32 5.91
CA TRP A 13 11.03 -2.25 5.22
C TRP A 13 10.39 -0.89 5.52
N THR A 14 9.83 -0.26 4.50
CA THR A 14 9.43 1.16 4.62
C THR A 14 8.07 1.45 4.03
N CYS A 15 7.65 0.71 2.99
CA CYS A 15 6.42 1.01 2.27
C CYS A 15 5.63 -0.25 1.89
N GLY A 16 4.34 -0.04 1.68
CA GLY A 16 3.42 -0.99 1.06
C GLY A 16 3.11 -0.66 -0.40
N GLY A 17 2.11 -1.36 -0.92
CA GLY A 17 1.62 -1.21 -2.29
C GLY A 17 0.52 -2.21 -2.61
N ALA A 18 -0.18 -1.97 -3.71
CA ALA A 18 -1.29 -2.81 -4.16
C ALA A 18 -1.00 -3.41 -5.55
N LEU A 19 -1.13 -4.73 -5.66
CA LEU A 19 -1.05 -5.43 -6.95
C LEU A 19 -2.29 -5.07 -7.78
N ILE A 20 -2.11 -4.58 -9.01
CA ILE A 20 -3.23 -4.14 -9.87
C ILE A 20 -3.46 -5.03 -11.09
N ASN A 21 -2.48 -5.88 -11.45
CA ASN A 21 -2.58 -6.97 -12.42
C ASN A 21 -1.46 -7.99 -12.13
N ASN A 22 -1.16 -8.90 -13.05
CA ASN A 22 -0.13 -9.94 -12.87
C ASN A 22 1.31 -9.42 -12.97
N HIS A 23 1.56 -8.11 -13.11
CA HIS A 23 2.90 -7.59 -13.37
C HIS A 23 3.18 -6.23 -12.71
N TYR A 24 2.14 -5.50 -12.31
CA TYR A 24 2.25 -4.13 -11.84
C TYR A 24 1.70 -3.98 -10.42
N ILE A 25 2.43 -3.19 -9.66
CA ILE A 25 2.04 -2.69 -8.35
C ILE A 25 1.93 -1.17 -8.42
N VAL A 26 0.91 -0.63 -7.77
CA VAL A 26 0.79 0.79 -7.51
C VAL A 26 1.18 1.09 -6.06
N THR A 27 1.96 2.15 -5.85
CA THR A 27 2.41 2.63 -4.54
C THR A 27 2.54 4.16 -4.56
N ALA A 28 2.93 4.77 -3.45
CA ALA A 28 3.23 6.19 -3.38
C ALA A 28 4.57 6.50 -4.08
N ALA A 29 4.70 7.68 -4.69
CA ALA A 29 5.93 8.07 -5.36
C ALA A 29 7.08 8.29 -4.36
N HIS A 30 6.81 8.87 -3.20
CA HIS A 30 7.82 9.05 -2.16
C HIS A 30 8.44 7.72 -1.68
N CYS A 31 7.72 6.60 -1.81
CA CYS A 31 8.24 5.28 -1.45
C CYS A 31 9.38 4.81 -2.37
N VAL A 32 9.51 5.38 -3.58
CA VAL A 32 10.48 4.92 -4.58
C VAL A 32 11.30 6.06 -5.18
N HIS A 33 11.05 7.29 -4.75
CA HIS A 33 11.79 8.47 -5.21
C HIS A 33 13.15 8.55 -4.49
N PRO A 34 14.28 8.68 -5.21
CA PRO A 34 15.62 8.69 -4.61
C PRO A 34 15.81 9.70 -3.47
N ASP A 35 15.23 10.91 -3.60
CA ASP A 35 15.32 11.94 -2.56
C ASP A 35 14.61 11.56 -1.23
N PHE A 36 13.63 10.65 -1.28
CA PHE A 36 12.89 10.18 -0.11
C PHE A 36 13.42 8.84 0.42
N THR A 37 13.98 8.02 -0.46
CA THR A 37 14.62 6.75 -0.07
C THR A 37 16.10 6.92 0.29
N TYR A 38 16.63 8.16 0.32
CA TYR A 38 18.06 8.44 0.51
C TYR A 38 18.95 7.70 -0.50
N ALA A 39 18.48 7.59 -1.75
CA ALA A 39 19.07 6.80 -2.83
C ALA A 39 19.17 5.29 -2.56
N ASN A 40 18.57 4.78 -1.48
CA ASN A 40 18.46 3.35 -1.25
C ASN A 40 17.59 2.72 -2.35
N LYS A 41 18.07 1.59 -2.89
CA LYS A 41 17.41 0.87 -3.95
C LYS A 41 16.30 -0.02 -3.38
N LEU A 42 15.18 -0.08 -4.08
CA LEU A 42 14.14 -1.09 -3.85
C LEU A 42 14.72 -2.48 -4.19
N GLU A 43 15.04 -3.22 -3.14
CA GLU A 43 15.75 -4.50 -3.25
C GLU A 43 14.75 -5.65 -3.42
N LYS A 44 13.65 -5.62 -2.67
CA LYS A 44 12.72 -6.74 -2.60
C LYS A 44 11.28 -6.33 -2.38
N ILE A 45 10.40 -7.08 -3.01
CA ILE A 45 8.95 -6.92 -3.00
C ILE A 45 8.34 -8.23 -2.54
N ARG A 46 7.51 -8.22 -1.48
CA ARG A 46 6.84 -9.42 -0.98
C ARG A 46 5.33 -9.36 -1.22
N LEU A 47 4.79 -10.46 -1.75
CA LEU A 47 3.35 -10.68 -1.98
C LEU A 47 2.87 -11.90 -1.17
N GLY A 48 1.58 -11.90 -0.81
CA GLY A 48 0.94 -13.01 -0.08
C GLY A 48 1.27 -13.07 1.41
N GLU A 49 1.85 -12.01 1.96
CA GLU A 49 2.27 -11.91 3.37
C GLU A 49 1.10 -11.64 4.32
N HIS A 50 1.17 -12.20 5.53
CA HIS A 50 0.29 -11.88 6.65
C HIS A 50 1.07 -11.67 7.95
N ASN A 51 1.91 -12.64 8.37
CA ASN A 51 2.77 -12.54 9.53
C ASN A 51 4.25 -12.46 9.15
N LEU A 52 4.87 -11.29 9.36
CA LEU A 52 6.26 -11.01 8.99
C LEU A 52 7.29 -11.94 9.63
N ASN A 53 6.94 -12.57 10.76
CA ASN A 53 7.82 -13.47 11.51
C ASN A 53 7.62 -14.94 11.16
N GLN A 54 6.66 -15.28 10.30
CA GLN A 54 6.30 -16.67 10.02
C GLN A 54 5.98 -16.87 8.54
N ASN A 55 6.72 -17.77 7.89
CA ASN A 55 6.45 -18.15 6.51
C ASN A 55 6.68 -19.66 6.31
N PRO A 56 5.67 -20.46 5.90
CA PRO A 56 4.29 -20.05 5.63
C PRO A 56 3.51 -19.71 6.92
N ASP A 57 2.53 -18.82 6.79
CA ASP A 57 1.57 -18.49 7.84
C ASP A 57 0.74 -19.72 8.21
N CYS A 58 0.66 -20.06 9.49
CA CYS A 58 -0.09 -21.22 9.95
C CYS A 58 -0.87 -20.95 11.23
N VAL A 59 -2.05 -21.57 11.32
CA VAL A 59 -2.91 -21.57 12.51
C VAL A 59 -3.26 -23.01 12.91
N ASP A 60 -3.42 -23.25 14.21
CA ASP A 60 -3.88 -24.53 14.72
C ASP A 60 -5.41 -24.56 14.78
N VAL A 61 -6.01 -25.46 14.00
CA VAL A 61 -7.47 -25.70 13.97
C VAL A 61 -7.70 -27.13 14.44
N GLU A 62 -8.30 -27.30 15.61
CA GLU A 62 -8.61 -28.62 16.20
C GLU A 62 -7.39 -29.56 16.29
N GLY A 63 -6.21 -29.00 16.62
CA GLY A 63 -4.96 -29.76 16.73
C GLY A 63 -4.32 -30.13 15.38
N LYS A 64 -4.86 -29.62 14.26
CA LYS A 64 -4.25 -29.71 12.94
C LYS A 64 -3.70 -28.35 12.53
N LYS A 65 -2.43 -28.33 12.15
CA LYS A 65 -1.76 -27.14 11.61
C LYS A 65 -2.24 -26.90 10.17
N VAL A 66 -2.99 -25.82 9.96
CA VAL A 66 -3.46 -25.38 8.65
C VAL A 66 -2.61 -24.17 8.24
N CYS A 67 -1.95 -24.25 7.08
CA CYS A 67 -1.06 -23.20 6.59
C CYS A 67 -1.55 -22.62 5.27
N SER A 68 -1.31 -21.32 5.10
CA SER A 68 -1.44 -20.63 3.82
C SER A 68 -0.30 -20.98 2.87
N ALA A 69 -0.44 -20.62 1.59
CA ALA A 69 0.68 -20.65 0.66
C ALA A 69 1.81 -19.73 1.16
N PRO A 70 3.09 -20.10 0.95
CA PRO A 70 4.22 -19.25 1.35
C PRO A 70 4.22 -17.93 0.59
N VAL A 71 4.84 -16.91 1.18
CA VAL A 71 5.01 -15.61 0.53
C VAL A 71 5.90 -15.72 -0.70
N GLU A 72 5.65 -14.87 -1.68
CA GLU A 72 6.46 -14.79 -2.89
C GLU A 72 7.26 -13.49 -2.94
N GLU A 73 8.52 -13.60 -3.36
CA GLU A 73 9.47 -12.48 -3.41
C GLU A 73 9.81 -12.11 -4.86
N TYR A 74 9.80 -10.81 -5.16
CA TYR A 74 10.01 -10.23 -6.47
C TYR A 74 11.02 -9.08 -6.40
N THR A 75 11.64 -8.77 -7.53
CA THR A 75 12.41 -7.53 -7.70
C THR A 75 11.67 -6.59 -8.66
N SER A 76 12.13 -5.34 -8.75
CA SER A 76 11.58 -4.38 -9.71
C SER A 76 12.35 -4.45 -11.03
N GLN A 77 11.63 -4.63 -12.14
CA GLN A 77 12.18 -4.45 -13.49
C GLN A 77 12.26 -2.97 -13.85
N GLU A 78 11.20 -2.22 -13.53
CA GLU A 78 11.06 -0.81 -13.85
C GLU A 78 10.24 -0.11 -12.78
N VAL A 79 10.62 1.12 -12.45
CA VAL A 79 9.87 1.99 -11.54
C VAL A 79 9.52 3.26 -12.30
N THR A 80 8.22 3.57 -12.40
CA THR A 80 7.70 4.75 -13.07
C THR A 80 7.07 5.68 -12.03
N ILE A 81 7.74 6.79 -11.74
CA ILE A 81 7.23 7.86 -10.87
C ILE A 81 6.35 8.81 -11.71
N HIS A 82 5.25 9.31 -11.14
CA HIS A 82 4.44 10.31 -11.83
C HIS A 82 5.26 11.58 -12.12
N PRO A 83 5.27 12.09 -13.37
CA PRO A 83 6.18 13.17 -13.76
C PRO A 83 5.91 14.51 -13.06
N ASN A 84 4.69 14.72 -12.55
CA ASN A 84 4.33 15.91 -11.78
C ASN A 84 4.55 15.74 -10.28
N PHE A 85 5.10 14.60 -9.83
CA PHE A 85 5.45 14.41 -8.44
C PHE A 85 6.41 15.51 -8.00
N THR A 86 5.96 16.37 -7.09
CA THR A 86 6.76 17.50 -6.62
C THR A 86 6.80 17.55 -5.10
N ARG A 87 7.99 17.88 -4.59
CA ARG A 87 8.19 18.33 -3.20
C ARG A 87 8.06 19.85 -3.19
N ARG A 88 6.97 20.38 -2.64
CA ARG A 88 6.76 21.84 -2.56
C ARG A 88 6.80 22.35 -1.12
N GLY A 89 7.60 23.40 -0.94
CA GLY A 89 7.56 24.29 0.24
C GLY A 89 8.28 23.77 1.49
N VAL A 90 8.33 24.64 2.51
CA VAL A 90 8.93 24.39 3.83
C VAL A 90 8.19 23.31 4.62
N TYR A 91 6.94 23.00 4.22
CA TYR A 91 6.05 22.02 4.86
C TYR A 91 5.98 20.68 4.12
N GLU A 92 6.84 20.44 3.13
CA GLU A 92 6.93 19.17 2.39
C GLU A 92 5.60 18.74 1.75
N THR A 93 4.81 19.69 1.24
CA THR A 93 3.58 19.33 0.52
C THR A 93 3.94 18.52 -0.71
N VAL A 94 3.43 17.28 -0.73
CA VAL A 94 3.63 16.33 -1.82
C VAL A 94 2.43 16.42 -2.75
N SER A 95 2.66 16.70 -4.03
CA SER A 95 1.63 16.55 -5.08
C SER A 95 1.91 15.32 -5.92
N ASP A 96 0.86 14.74 -6.49
CA ASP A 96 0.98 13.62 -7.45
C ASP A 96 1.77 12.43 -6.91
N ASP A 97 1.55 12.10 -5.63
CA ASP A 97 2.25 11.05 -4.90
C ASP A 97 1.79 9.65 -5.31
N ILE A 98 2.18 9.24 -6.52
CA ILE A 98 1.86 7.93 -7.10
C ILE A 98 3.00 7.43 -7.99
N ALA A 99 3.31 6.15 -7.87
CA ALA A 99 4.26 5.45 -8.72
C ALA A 99 3.75 4.05 -9.09
N LEU A 100 4.29 3.53 -10.19
CA LEU A 100 4.10 2.15 -10.62
C LEU A 100 5.43 1.40 -10.53
N ILE A 101 5.35 0.17 -10.04
CA ILE A 101 6.45 -0.78 -10.05
C ILE A 101 6.06 -1.93 -10.96
N ARG A 102 6.85 -2.13 -12.02
CA ARG A 102 6.79 -3.32 -12.86
C ARG A 102 7.67 -4.41 -12.24
N LEU A 103 7.08 -5.55 -11.95
CA LEU A 103 7.77 -6.71 -11.37
C LEU A 103 8.72 -7.35 -12.39
N ASP A 104 9.72 -8.06 -11.89
CA ASP A 104 10.73 -8.79 -12.69
C ASP A 104 10.17 -10.00 -13.44
N ARG A 105 9.02 -10.53 -13.00
CA ARG A 105 8.30 -11.64 -13.63
C ARG A 105 6.81 -11.55 -13.35
N GLU A 106 6.04 -12.32 -14.10
CA GLU A 106 4.60 -12.43 -13.90
C GLU A 106 4.25 -13.11 -12.57
N VAL A 107 3.20 -12.60 -11.93
CA VAL A 107 2.61 -13.12 -10.71
C VAL A 107 1.55 -14.16 -11.06
N VAL A 108 1.67 -15.35 -10.48
CA VAL A 108 0.61 -16.37 -10.53
C VAL A 108 -0.37 -16.08 -9.41
N PHE A 109 -1.64 -15.85 -9.76
CA PHE A 109 -2.66 -15.56 -8.75
C PHE A 109 -2.99 -16.79 -7.92
N SER A 110 -3.24 -16.57 -6.64
CA SER A 110 -3.56 -17.59 -5.64
C SER A 110 -4.63 -17.05 -4.67
N GLU A 111 -4.97 -17.86 -3.67
CA GLU A 111 -5.87 -17.41 -2.60
C GLU A 111 -5.29 -16.25 -1.77
N THR A 112 -3.96 -16.17 -1.65
CA THR A 112 -3.26 -15.11 -0.90
C THR A 112 -2.74 -13.97 -1.77
N ILE A 113 -2.66 -14.18 -3.08
CA ILE A 113 -2.15 -13.20 -4.04
C ILE A 113 -3.19 -12.95 -5.13
N HIS A 114 -3.90 -11.83 -5.01
CA HIS A 114 -4.90 -11.42 -5.98
C HIS A 114 -4.85 -9.90 -6.22
N PRO A 115 -5.05 -9.42 -7.46
CA PRO A 115 -5.01 -7.99 -7.73
C PRO A 115 -6.25 -7.26 -7.20
N ILE A 116 -6.07 -6.00 -6.84
CA ILE A 116 -7.16 -5.08 -6.49
C ILE A 116 -7.73 -4.41 -7.75
N CYS A 117 -9.04 -4.11 -7.75
CA CYS A 117 -9.66 -3.40 -8.86
C CYS A 117 -9.29 -1.91 -8.84
N LEU A 118 -9.00 -1.34 -10.01
CA LEU A 118 -8.90 0.11 -10.18
C LEU A 118 -10.30 0.75 -10.26
N PRO A 119 -10.48 1.96 -9.72
CA PRO A 119 -11.76 2.67 -9.75
C PRO A 119 -12.05 3.20 -11.17
N ALA A 120 -13.29 3.62 -11.43
CA ALA A 120 -13.63 4.41 -12.61
C ALA A 120 -13.10 5.86 -12.47
N VAL A 121 -12.97 6.59 -13.57
CA VAL A 121 -12.41 7.97 -13.55
C VAL A 121 -13.31 8.94 -12.78
N ASP A 122 -14.62 8.79 -12.93
CA ASP A 122 -15.68 9.59 -12.32
C ASP A 122 -16.17 9.00 -10.99
N GLU A 123 -15.49 7.96 -10.50
CA GLU A 123 -15.84 7.30 -9.26
C GLU A 123 -15.77 8.28 -8.09
N LYS A 124 -16.91 8.43 -7.41
CA LYS A 124 -16.98 9.15 -6.14
C LYS A 124 -16.35 8.27 -5.07
N PRO A 125 -15.52 8.84 -4.19
CA PRO A 125 -14.96 8.02 -3.12
C PRO A 125 -16.09 7.57 -2.18
N PRO A 126 -15.95 6.37 -1.58
CA PRO A 126 -16.96 5.78 -0.72
C PRO A 126 -17.11 6.58 0.57
N GLN A 127 -18.22 6.45 1.30
CA GLN A 127 -18.35 7.09 2.62
C GLN A 127 -17.41 6.49 3.67
N LEU A 128 -17.11 5.20 3.55
CA LEU A 128 -16.19 4.45 4.40
C LEU A 128 -15.20 3.71 3.50
N ALA A 129 -13.93 3.73 3.88
CA ALA A 129 -12.88 2.97 3.23
C ALA A 129 -12.01 2.25 4.26
N THR A 130 -11.39 1.16 3.85
CA THR A 130 -10.48 0.36 4.65
C THR A 130 -9.05 0.64 4.21
N VAL A 131 -8.18 0.92 5.18
CA VAL A 131 -6.72 0.86 5.01
C VAL A 131 -6.22 -0.45 5.60
N ALA A 132 -5.26 -1.10 4.94
CA ALA A 132 -4.62 -2.30 5.46
C ALA A 132 -3.11 -2.23 5.27
N GLY A 133 -2.37 -2.62 6.30
CA GLY A 133 -0.91 -2.54 6.33
C GLY A 133 -0.32 -3.09 7.62
N TRP A 134 1.00 -2.99 7.73
CA TRP A 134 1.78 -3.44 8.89
C TRP A 134 2.34 -2.26 9.67
N GLY A 135 1.89 -1.04 9.39
CA GLY A 135 2.35 0.16 10.07
C GLY A 135 2.09 0.10 11.58
N SER A 136 2.79 0.98 12.30
CA SER A 136 2.68 1.16 13.73
C SER A 136 1.21 1.39 14.12
N THR A 137 0.76 0.83 15.24
CA THR A 137 -0.59 1.02 15.75
C THR A 137 -0.68 2.23 16.70
N GLU A 138 -1.89 2.51 17.23
CA GLU A 138 -2.12 3.57 18.23
C GLU A 138 -1.25 3.44 19.49
N ASP A 139 -0.78 2.23 19.79
CA ASP A 139 0.14 1.95 20.90
C ASP A 139 1.63 2.15 20.53
N GLY A 140 1.91 2.59 19.30
CA GLY A 140 3.26 2.86 18.79
C GLY A 140 4.10 1.62 18.54
N GLN A 141 3.47 0.43 18.48
CA GLN A 141 4.15 -0.82 18.15
C GLN A 141 3.96 -1.19 16.69
N ASP A 142 5.06 -1.56 16.03
CA ASP A 142 5.00 -2.18 14.72
C ASP A 142 4.40 -3.58 14.85
N GLU A 143 3.31 -3.82 14.12
CA GLU A 143 2.65 -5.10 14.13
C GLU A 143 3.27 -6.05 13.11
N ASN A 144 3.66 -7.23 13.58
CA ASN A 144 4.13 -8.28 12.68
C ASN A 144 2.98 -8.94 11.92
N ILE A 145 1.74 -8.76 12.39
CA ILE A 145 0.52 -9.30 11.78
C ILE A 145 -0.19 -8.17 11.05
N LEU A 146 -0.61 -8.42 9.81
CA LEU A 146 -1.34 -7.45 8.98
C LEU A 146 -2.58 -6.92 9.70
N GLN A 147 -2.70 -5.60 9.80
CA GLN A 147 -3.84 -4.90 10.40
C GLN A 147 -4.72 -4.24 9.33
N GLN A 148 -5.94 -3.91 9.72
CA GLN A 148 -6.85 -3.10 8.91
C GLN A 148 -7.73 -2.19 9.75
N ALA A 149 -8.03 -0.99 9.23
CA ALA A 149 -8.90 -0.02 9.88
C ALA A 149 -9.90 0.57 8.88
N SER A 150 -11.15 0.77 9.31
CA SER A 150 -12.19 1.43 8.50
C SER A 150 -12.34 2.89 8.91
N LEU A 151 -12.22 3.79 7.93
CA LEU A 151 -12.14 5.24 8.10
C LEU A 151 -13.21 5.97 7.27
N PRO A 152 -13.85 7.03 7.81
CA PRO A 152 -14.82 7.84 7.07
C PRO A 152 -14.12 8.75 6.05
N HIS A 153 -14.80 9.00 4.94
CA HIS A 153 -14.29 9.81 3.84
C HIS A 153 -14.62 11.30 4.01
N VAL A 154 -13.75 12.03 4.70
CA VAL A 154 -13.67 13.50 4.68
C VAL A 154 -12.18 13.93 4.71
N CYS A 155 -11.32 13.25 3.94
CA CYS A 155 -9.84 13.23 4.01
C CYS A 155 -9.33 12.34 5.15
N TYR A 156 -9.12 11.05 4.85
CA TYR A 156 -9.28 9.90 5.75
C TYR A 156 -8.58 9.95 7.13
N GLY A 157 -9.12 10.71 8.08
CA GLY A 157 -8.93 10.47 9.53
C GLY A 157 -8.67 11.68 10.44
N GLY A 158 -9.53 12.70 10.49
CA GLY A 158 -9.36 13.86 11.41
C GLY A 158 -10.31 13.91 12.62
N GLY A 159 -10.99 12.80 12.95
CA GLY A 159 -12.09 12.80 13.94
C GLY A 159 -12.23 11.47 14.66
N GLY A 160 -11.19 11.04 15.37
CA GLY A 160 -11.19 9.83 16.20
C GLY A 160 -9.80 9.22 16.35
N ARG A 161 -9.65 8.22 17.24
CA ARG A 161 -8.37 7.54 17.55
C ARG A 161 -7.88 6.55 16.47
N ARG A 162 -8.53 6.44 15.31
CA ARG A 162 -8.21 5.46 14.26
C ARG A 162 -7.82 6.17 12.96
N ASP A 163 -6.60 5.92 12.47
CA ASP A 163 -6.05 6.50 11.24
C ASP A 163 -4.94 5.59 10.64
N SER A 164 -4.46 5.87 9.42
CA SER A 164 -3.22 5.28 8.88
C SER A 164 -1.99 5.84 9.59
N CYS A 165 -0.94 5.02 9.70
CA CYS A 165 0.18 5.30 10.58
C CYS A 165 1.55 5.14 9.91
N TYR A 166 2.61 5.39 10.68
CA TYR A 166 3.98 5.13 10.24
C TYR A 166 4.13 3.68 9.78
N GLY A 167 4.76 3.42 8.64
CA GLY A 167 4.87 2.07 8.07
C GLY A 167 3.70 1.61 7.20
N ASP A 168 2.61 2.39 7.11
CA ASP A 168 1.55 2.19 6.11
C ASP A 168 1.78 2.98 4.81
N SER A 169 2.87 3.74 4.68
CA SER A 169 3.18 4.53 3.49
C SER A 169 3.06 3.69 2.21
N GLY A 170 2.30 4.17 1.22
CA GLY A 170 2.05 3.44 -0.03
C GLY A 170 1.04 2.28 0.07
N CYS A 171 0.52 1.94 1.25
CA CYS A 171 -0.51 0.90 1.41
C CYS A 171 -1.83 1.29 0.74
N PRO A 172 -2.63 0.28 0.31
CA PRO A 172 -3.92 0.52 -0.30
C PRO A 172 -4.96 1.04 0.68
N VAL A 173 -5.75 2.00 0.21
CA VAL A 173 -7.06 2.31 0.78
C VAL A 173 -8.12 1.87 -0.20
N PHE A 174 -9.04 1.04 0.25
CA PHE A 174 -9.99 0.36 -0.61
C PHE A 174 -11.38 0.27 0.02
N TYR A 175 -12.37 -0.10 -0.77
CA TYR A 175 -13.70 -0.39 -0.26
C TYR A 175 -14.30 -1.57 -1.03
N PRO A 176 -15.18 -2.35 -0.38
CA PRO A 176 -15.89 -3.43 -1.06
C PRO A 176 -16.95 -2.85 -1.99
N ARG A 177 -16.92 -3.26 -3.25
CA ARG A 177 -18.00 -3.04 -4.21
C ARG A 177 -18.77 -4.33 -4.38
N VAL A 178 -20.06 -4.28 -4.09
CA VAL A 178 -20.99 -5.38 -4.34
C VAL A 178 -21.59 -5.20 -5.73
N THR A 179 -21.25 -6.10 -6.65
CA THR A 179 -21.91 -6.22 -7.96
C THR A 179 -22.55 -7.61 -8.09
N GLN A 180 -22.03 -8.48 -8.97
CA GLN A 180 -22.36 -9.92 -9.04
C GLN A 180 -21.46 -10.77 -8.11
N GLY A 181 -20.68 -10.09 -7.27
CA GLY A 181 -19.76 -10.59 -6.25
C GLY A 181 -19.18 -9.39 -5.51
N THR A 182 -18.46 -9.65 -4.42
CA THR A 182 -17.76 -8.58 -3.67
C THR A 182 -16.33 -8.49 -4.18
N THR A 183 -15.96 -7.34 -4.74
CA THR A 183 -14.57 -7.04 -5.12
C THR A 183 -14.08 -5.80 -4.39
N ASN A 184 -12.80 -5.76 -4.04
CA ASN A 184 -12.20 -4.58 -3.43
C ASN A 184 -11.73 -3.62 -4.52
N VAL A 185 -12.08 -2.35 -4.37
CA VAL A 185 -11.70 -1.28 -5.30
C VAL A 185 -10.76 -0.32 -4.60
N LEU A 186 -9.62 -0.05 -5.23
CA LEU A 186 -8.61 0.87 -4.74
C LEU A 186 -9.08 2.32 -4.87
N THR A 187 -9.42 2.97 -3.76
CA THR A 187 -9.86 4.38 -3.76
C THR A 187 -8.71 5.34 -3.47
N GLY A 188 -7.71 4.89 -2.68
CA GLY A 188 -6.60 5.72 -2.24
C GLY A 188 -5.30 4.95 -2.06
N ILE A 189 -4.21 5.70 -1.96
CA ILE A 189 -2.88 5.22 -1.58
C ILE A 189 -2.42 6.09 -0.43
N VAL A 190 -1.96 5.48 0.67
CA VAL A 190 -1.42 6.22 1.83
C VAL A 190 -0.24 7.07 1.36
N SER A 191 -0.34 8.39 1.53
CA SER A 191 0.69 9.35 1.10
C SER A 191 1.44 9.90 2.31
N PHE A 192 0.81 10.78 3.08
CA PHE A 192 1.43 11.34 4.29
C PHE A 192 0.44 11.43 5.44
N GLY A 193 0.97 11.20 6.64
CA GLY A 193 0.31 11.36 7.94
C GLY A 193 1.38 11.68 8.97
N LYS A 194 1.00 12.13 10.17
CA LYS A 194 1.99 12.31 11.24
C LYS A 194 2.52 10.95 11.71
N SER A 195 3.74 10.96 12.27
CA SER A 195 4.42 9.79 12.86
C SER A 195 3.68 9.13 14.03
N LEU A 196 2.59 9.73 14.51
CA LEU A 196 1.76 9.23 15.60
C LEU A 196 0.33 9.07 15.09
N CYS A 197 -0.19 7.85 15.23
CA CYS A 197 -1.55 7.45 14.86
C CYS A 197 -2.63 8.26 15.59
N GLY A 198 -3.72 8.58 14.89
CA GLY A 198 -4.98 8.99 15.54
C GLY A 198 -4.91 10.32 16.30
N ILE A 199 -4.01 11.24 15.91
CA ILE A 199 -3.97 12.59 16.48
C ILE A 199 -5.26 13.33 16.10
N GLU A 200 -6.02 13.72 17.12
CA GLU A 200 -7.24 14.49 16.94
C GLU A 200 -6.97 15.81 16.19
N GLY A 201 -7.74 16.07 15.14
CA GLY A 201 -7.66 17.29 14.33
C GLY A 201 -6.62 17.31 13.20
N VAL A 202 -5.86 16.22 12.97
CA VAL A 202 -4.94 16.12 11.83
C VAL A 202 -5.28 14.89 10.99
N PRO A 203 -5.87 15.05 9.80
CA PRO A 203 -6.21 13.92 8.94
C PRO A 203 -4.97 13.34 8.26
N ALA A 204 -4.89 12.01 8.13
CA ALA A 204 -4.03 11.41 7.11
C ALA A 204 -4.49 11.77 5.69
N VAL A 205 -3.52 11.85 4.80
CA VAL A 205 -3.69 12.27 3.41
C VAL A 205 -3.29 11.15 2.47
N TYR A 206 -4.13 10.96 1.44
CA TYR A 206 -4.07 9.82 0.57
C TYR A 206 -4.26 10.28 -0.87
N THR A 207 -3.50 9.68 -1.78
CA THR A 207 -3.60 9.98 -3.20
C THR A 207 -4.87 9.37 -3.78
N ARG A 208 -5.76 10.19 -4.37
CA ARG A 208 -7.01 9.72 -4.99
C ARG A 208 -6.74 8.97 -6.29
N VAL A 209 -6.82 7.63 -6.27
CA VAL A 209 -6.46 6.77 -7.42
C VAL A 209 -7.29 7.05 -8.67
N ALA A 210 -8.59 7.35 -8.52
CA ALA A 210 -9.47 7.66 -9.64
C ALA A 210 -8.95 8.82 -10.52
N ALA A 211 -8.28 9.81 -9.93
CA ALA A 211 -7.70 10.94 -10.65
C ALA A 211 -6.50 10.53 -11.54
N TYR A 212 -5.81 9.44 -11.20
CA TYR A 212 -4.63 8.96 -11.91
C TYR A 212 -4.91 7.74 -12.78
N ARG A 213 -6.15 7.25 -12.84
CA ARG A 213 -6.51 6.03 -13.57
C ARG A 213 -6.04 6.03 -15.03
N GLN A 214 -6.23 7.15 -15.73
CA GLN A 214 -5.80 7.28 -17.13
C GLN A 214 -4.28 7.19 -17.27
N TRP A 215 -3.54 7.87 -16.38
CA TRP A 215 -2.09 7.78 -16.32
C TRP A 215 -1.64 6.34 -16.03
N ILE A 216 -2.22 5.66 -15.03
CA ILE A 216 -1.88 4.27 -14.69
C ILE A 216 -1.97 3.39 -15.93
N ILE A 217 -3.13 3.42 -16.62
CA ILE A 217 -3.38 2.57 -17.79
C ILE A 217 -2.40 2.90 -18.93
N SER A 218 -2.07 4.17 -19.15
CA SER A 218 -1.11 4.58 -20.17
C SER A 218 0.31 4.06 -19.97
N LYS A 219 0.63 3.55 -18.76
CA LYS A 219 1.96 3.05 -18.39
C LYS A 219 2.03 1.53 -18.29
N LEU A 220 0.89 0.84 -18.37
CA LEU A 220 0.88 -0.62 -18.41
C LEU A 220 1.39 -1.07 -19.78
N ALA A 221 2.37 -1.96 -19.76
CA ALA A 221 2.82 -2.63 -20.98
C ALA A 221 1.67 -3.48 -21.57
N PRO A 222 1.65 -3.67 -22.91
CA PRO A 222 0.70 -4.56 -23.57
C PRO A 222 0.75 -6.00 -23.07
#